data_AF-A0A218QW95-F1
#
_entry.id   AF-A0A218QW95-F1
#
_cell.length_a   1.000
_cell.length_b   1.000
_cell.length_c   1.000
_cell.angle_alpha   90.00
_cell.angle_beta   90.00
_cell.angle_gamma   90.00
#
_symmetry.space_group_name_H-M   'P 1'
#
loop_
_entity.id
_entity.type
_entity.pdbx_description
1 polymer ?
#
loop_
_entity_poly.entity_id
_entity_poly.type
_entity_poly.pdbx_seq_one_letter_code
_entity_poly.pdbx_strand_id
1 'polypeptide(L)'
;MKILLYHQHLMQSANLIEGRLLLLDSEAPSIANTYIATSGLPNNQRFECLSSPGKGSIPANNVIGIDSYQVATTPIYMLGVKGVEGNFYKINPHMVTVNGVTRGDFGVHFDANVPGSSGCVVLRTDIGWKAFEEDMKKLYSDGVKEVPLLVSYSR
;
A
#
# COMPACT_ATOMS: atom_id res chain seq x y z
N MET A 1 -9.77 -17.08 3.93
CA MET A 1 -8.95 -15.98 4.49
C MET A 1 -8.75 -14.94 3.40
N LYS A 2 -8.76 -13.64 3.75
CA LYS A 2 -8.48 -12.57 2.79
C LYS A 2 -7.01 -12.14 2.85
N ILE A 3 -6.43 -11.80 1.70
CA ILE A 3 -5.06 -11.31 1.55
C ILE A 3 -5.07 -10.11 0.62
N LEU A 4 -4.25 -9.11 0.90
CA LEU A 4 -3.96 -8.02 -0.03
C LEU A 4 -2.68 -8.33 -0.81
N LEU A 5 -2.70 -8.10 -2.12
CA LEU A 5 -1.50 -8.14 -2.97
C LEU A 5 -1.34 -6.81 -3.68
N TYR A 6 -0.30 -6.06 -3.33
CA TYR A 6 0.15 -4.91 -4.09
C TYR A 6 1.21 -5.32 -5.11
N HIS A 7 0.97 -5.00 -6.38
CA HIS A 7 1.92 -5.21 -7.46
C HIS A 7 2.12 -3.94 -8.30
N GLN A 8 3.38 -3.62 -8.64
CA GLN A 8 3.74 -2.50 -9.51
C GLN A 8 4.93 -2.89 -10.41
N HIS A 9 4.99 -2.33 -11.62
CA HIS A 9 6.19 -2.39 -12.45
C HIS A 9 7.12 -1.23 -12.06
N LEU A 10 8.34 -1.55 -11.61
CA LEU A 10 9.29 -0.53 -11.14
C LEU A 10 10.28 -0.16 -12.24
N MET A 11 10.23 1.10 -12.67
CA MET A 11 11.15 1.67 -13.65
C MET A 11 11.39 3.16 -13.39
N GLN A 12 12.45 3.72 -13.96
CA GLN A 12 12.64 5.16 -13.94
C GLN A 12 11.63 5.84 -14.86
N SER A 13 10.81 6.73 -14.29
CA SER A 13 9.83 7.52 -15.03
C SER A 13 9.64 8.88 -14.37
N ALA A 14 9.52 9.93 -15.17
CA ALA A 14 9.11 11.25 -14.71
C ALA A 14 7.60 11.32 -14.37
N ASN A 15 6.83 10.33 -14.85
CA ASN A 15 5.42 10.17 -14.55
C ASN A 15 5.23 9.12 -13.45
N LEU A 16 4.12 9.24 -12.72
CA LEU A 16 3.72 8.23 -11.75
C LEU A 16 3.37 6.92 -12.47
N ILE A 17 3.93 5.82 -11.99
CA ILE A 17 3.63 4.48 -12.47
C ILE A 17 2.53 3.90 -11.57
N GLU A 18 1.45 3.44 -12.19
CA GLU A 18 0.38 2.77 -11.49
C GLU A 18 0.64 1.27 -11.37
N GLY A 19 0.25 0.72 -10.24
CA GLY A 19 0.15 -0.69 -9.96
C GLY A 19 -1.30 -1.09 -9.68
N ARG A 20 -1.46 -2.25 -9.04
CA ARG A 20 -2.74 -2.77 -8.58
C ARG A 20 -2.60 -3.24 -7.14
N LEU A 21 -3.59 -2.90 -6.32
CA LEU A 21 -3.83 -3.57 -5.05
C LEU A 21 -4.99 -4.53 -5.27
N LEU A 22 -4.79 -5.80 -4.99
CA LEU A 22 -5.80 -6.85 -5.16
C LEU A 22 -6.26 -7.32 -3.79
N LEU A 23 -7.57 -7.49 -3.60
CA LEU A 23 -8.13 -8.23 -2.49
C LEU A 23 -8.39 -9.66 -2.95
N LEU A 24 -7.65 -10.61 -2.39
CA LEU A 24 -7.71 -12.02 -2.75
C LEU A 24 -8.52 -12.79 -1.70
N ASP A 25 -9.28 -13.78 -2.15
CA ASP A 25 -9.85 -14.82 -1.30
C ASP A 25 -8.99 -16.08 -1.43
N SER A 26 -8.40 -16.53 -0.32
CA SER A 26 -7.55 -17.73 -0.31
C SER A 26 -8.35 -19.03 -0.16
N GLU A 27 -9.59 -18.98 0.29
CA GLU A 27 -10.45 -20.17 0.44
C GLU A 27 -11.12 -20.52 -0.88
N ALA A 28 -11.59 -19.50 -1.60
CA ALA A 28 -11.99 -19.59 -2.98
C ALA A 28 -10.97 -18.83 -3.83
N PRO A 29 -9.84 -19.44 -4.27
CA PRO A 29 -8.68 -18.79 -4.88
C PRO A 29 -9.07 -17.90 -6.06
N SER A 30 -9.42 -16.66 -5.74
CA SER A 30 -10.07 -15.70 -6.64
C SER A 30 -9.74 -14.27 -6.21
N ILE A 31 -9.90 -13.36 -7.16
CA ILE A 31 -9.76 -11.92 -6.92
C ILE A 31 -11.15 -11.41 -6.52
N ALA A 32 -11.31 -11.05 -5.25
CA ALA A 32 -12.54 -10.45 -4.75
C ALA A 32 -12.69 -9.00 -5.23
N ASN A 33 -11.58 -8.24 -5.30
CA ASN A 33 -11.59 -6.87 -5.79
C ASN A 33 -10.22 -6.43 -6.32
N THR A 34 -10.20 -5.36 -7.13
CA THR A 34 -8.99 -4.77 -7.72
C THR A 34 -9.05 -3.25 -7.65
N TYR A 35 -8.02 -2.64 -7.08
CA TYR A 35 -7.88 -1.19 -6.93
C TYR A 35 -6.67 -0.68 -7.72
N ILE A 36 -6.82 0.45 -8.40
CA ILE A 36 -5.69 1.17 -9.00
C ILE A 36 -4.94 1.86 -7.87
N ALA A 37 -3.67 1.52 -7.69
CA ALA A 37 -2.86 2.03 -6.60
C ALA A 37 -1.43 2.32 -7.03
N THR A 38 -0.73 3.21 -6.32
CA THR A 38 0.68 3.54 -6.57
C THR A 38 1.47 3.58 -5.26
N SER A 39 2.79 3.50 -5.33
CA SER A 39 3.67 3.68 -4.19
C SER A 39 4.96 4.34 -4.62
N GLY A 40 5.47 5.29 -3.84
CA GLY A 40 6.64 6.09 -4.18
C GLY A 40 6.30 7.33 -5.02
N LEU A 41 7.25 8.26 -5.11
CA LEU A 41 7.15 9.49 -5.90
C LEU A 41 7.62 9.27 -7.34
N PRO A 42 7.18 10.10 -8.31
CA PRO A 42 7.78 10.13 -9.64
C PRO A 42 9.31 10.24 -9.56
N ASN A 43 10.01 9.58 -10.48
CA ASN A 43 11.46 9.36 -10.47
C ASN A 43 12.02 8.52 -9.31
N ASN A 44 11.19 7.96 -8.42
CA ASN A 44 11.64 7.14 -7.28
C ASN A 44 10.97 5.76 -7.22
N GLN A 45 10.26 5.36 -8.29
CA GLN A 45 9.58 4.07 -8.42
C GLN A 45 10.46 3.02 -9.11
N ARG A 46 11.68 2.84 -8.59
CA ARG A 46 12.69 1.88 -9.07
C ARG A 46 13.28 1.10 -7.90
N PHE A 47 13.82 -0.09 -8.15
CA PHE A 47 14.34 -0.98 -7.10
C PHE A 47 15.42 -0.33 -6.24
N GLU A 48 16.27 0.49 -6.84
CA GLU A 48 17.36 1.22 -6.16
C GLU A 48 16.81 2.27 -5.18
N CYS A 49 15.55 2.67 -5.34
CA CYS A 49 14.90 3.66 -4.50
C CYS A 49 14.11 3.08 -3.34
N LEU A 50 13.97 1.75 -3.18
CA LEU A 50 13.20 1.16 -2.08
C LEU A 50 13.70 1.63 -0.71
N SER A 51 15.01 1.84 -0.56
CA SER A 51 15.63 2.39 0.66
C SER A 51 15.62 3.90 0.77
N SER A 52 15.06 4.65 -0.19
CA SER A 52 15.05 6.13 -0.19
C SER A 52 13.94 6.70 0.71
N PRO A 53 14.25 7.25 1.90
CA PRO A 53 13.24 7.78 2.81
C PRO A 53 12.45 8.93 2.20
N GLY A 54 11.14 8.97 2.45
CA GLY A 54 10.26 10.03 1.97
C GLY A 54 9.99 10.05 0.46
N LYS A 55 10.48 9.05 -0.30
CA LYS A 55 10.36 9.07 -1.78
C LYS A 55 10.16 7.71 -2.41
N GLY A 56 10.84 6.68 -1.93
CA GLY A 56 10.77 5.34 -2.53
C GLY A 56 9.45 4.65 -2.26
N SER A 57 9.07 3.73 -3.13
CA SER A 57 7.95 2.79 -2.93
C SER A 57 8.12 1.98 -1.63
N ILE A 58 7.01 1.40 -1.14
CA ILE A 58 7.03 0.44 -0.03
C ILE A 58 8.03 -0.69 -0.35
N PRO A 59 8.91 -1.10 0.57
CA PRO A 59 9.81 -2.22 0.29
C PRO A 59 9.04 -3.51 0.00
N ALA A 60 9.49 -4.32 -0.98
CA ALA A 60 8.91 -5.64 -1.19
C ALA A 60 9.24 -6.58 -0.02
N ASN A 61 8.32 -7.50 0.31
CA ASN A 61 8.46 -8.41 1.45
C ASN A 61 9.77 -9.20 1.43
N ASN A 62 10.13 -9.75 0.27
CA ASN A 62 11.36 -10.51 0.08
C ASN A 62 12.64 -9.67 0.21
N VAL A 63 12.57 -8.35 -0.02
CA VAL A 63 13.73 -7.44 0.11
C VAL A 63 14.06 -7.17 1.58
N ILE A 64 13.05 -7.17 2.45
CA ILE A 64 13.22 -6.88 3.89
C ILE A 64 13.11 -8.14 4.77
N GLY A 65 12.91 -9.32 4.17
CA GLY A 65 12.89 -10.59 4.89
C GLY A 65 11.71 -10.80 5.83
N ILE A 66 10.52 -10.30 5.46
CA ILE A 66 9.27 -10.57 6.20
C ILE A 66 8.29 -11.35 5.32
N ASP A 67 7.45 -12.20 5.91
CA ASP A 67 6.46 -12.99 5.14
C ASP A 67 5.36 -12.11 4.55
N SER A 68 4.87 -11.16 5.34
CA SER A 68 3.83 -10.22 4.94
C SER A 68 3.87 -8.96 5.81
N TYR A 69 3.40 -7.85 5.24
CA TYR A 69 2.95 -6.72 6.03
C TYR A 69 1.55 -7.01 6.60
N GLN A 70 1.07 -6.23 7.56
CA GLN A 70 -0.28 -6.31 8.10
C GLN A 70 -0.99 -4.97 7.95
N VAL A 71 -2.14 -4.94 7.27
CA VAL A 71 -2.97 -3.74 7.12
C VAL A 71 -4.07 -3.79 8.15
N ALA A 72 -4.14 -2.80 9.03
CA ALA A 72 -5.27 -2.65 9.96
C ALA A 72 -6.58 -2.48 9.18
N THR A 73 -7.66 -3.14 9.62
CA THR A 73 -9.00 -2.98 9.01
C THR A 73 -9.77 -1.77 9.56
N THR A 74 -9.30 -1.19 10.66
CA THR A 74 -9.81 0.06 11.22
C THR A 74 -8.89 1.22 10.84
N PRO A 75 -9.40 2.28 10.18
CA PRO A 75 -8.58 3.43 9.84
C PRO A 75 -8.36 4.34 11.05
N ILE A 76 -7.32 5.14 10.98
CA ILE A 76 -7.20 6.38 11.75
C ILE A 76 -7.57 7.55 10.85
N TYR A 77 -8.36 8.49 11.37
CA TYR A 77 -8.75 9.68 10.63
C TYR A 77 -7.64 10.73 10.75
N MET A 78 -7.03 11.11 9.62
CA MET A 78 -5.91 12.06 9.58
C MET A 78 -6.39 13.43 9.11
N LEU A 79 -6.61 14.34 10.05
CA LEU A 79 -6.89 15.75 9.76
C LEU A 79 -5.60 16.53 9.49
N GLY A 80 -5.52 17.19 8.33
CA GLY A 80 -4.47 18.17 8.03
C GLY A 80 -3.11 17.58 7.58
N VAL A 81 -3.03 16.28 7.32
CA VAL A 81 -1.82 15.65 6.76
C VAL A 81 -1.82 15.80 5.24
N LYS A 82 -0.86 16.56 4.71
CA LYS A 82 -0.72 16.76 3.26
C LYS A 82 -0.53 15.41 2.54
N GLY A 83 -1.38 15.12 1.56
CA GLY A 83 -1.32 13.88 0.78
C GLY A 83 -2.22 12.76 1.30
N VAL A 84 -2.85 12.92 2.48
CA VAL A 84 -3.82 11.97 3.04
C VAL A 84 -5.16 12.68 3.19
N GLU A 85 -6.16 12.24 2.45
CA GLU A 85 -7.54 12.72 2.59
C GLU A 85 -8.38 11.71 3.37
N GLY A 86 -8.66 12.04 4.64
CA GLY A 86 -9.57 11.28 5.48
C GLY A 86 -8.93 10.07 6.17
N ASN A 87 -9.36 8.88 5.79
CA ASN A 87 -9.00 7.64 6.47
C ASN A 87 -7.62 7.12 6.03
N PHE A 88 -6.83 6.65 7.00
CA PHE A 88 -5.52 6.04 6.80
C PHE A 88 -5.48 4.67 7.47
N TYR A 89 -5.28 3.62 6.68
CA TYR A 89 -5.18 2.25 7.17
C TYR A 89 -3.73 1.90 7.40
N LYS A 90 -3.32 1.79 8.66
CA LYS A 90 -1.92 1.59 9.05
C LYS A 90 -1.39 0.25 8.51
N ILE A 91 -0.15 0.28 8.00
CA ILE A 91 0.61 -0.91 7.63
C ILE A 91 1.65 -1.20 8.72
N ASN A 92 1.66 -2.44 9.22
CA ASN A 92 2.62 -2.96 10.18
C ASN A 92 3.59 -3.96 9.50
N PRO A 93 4.84 -4.09 9.96
CA PRO A 93 5.46 -3.34 11.06
C PRO A 93 5.60 -1.85 10.72
N HIS A 94 5.56 -1.01 11.76
CA HIS A 94 5.59 0.44 11.62
C HIS A 94 6.88 0.95 10.96
N MET A 95 8.02 0.28 11.23
CA MET A 95 9.32 0.57 10.62
C MET A 95 9.90 -0.73 10.05
N VAL A 96 10.60 -0.61 8.93
CA VAL A 96 11.37 -1.69 8.30
C VAL A 96 12.77 -1.20 7.94
N THR A 97 13.73 -2.11 7.88
CA THR A 97 15.08 -1.82 7.43
C THR A 97 15.30 -2.41 6.05
N VAL A 98 15.67 -1.57 5.09
CA VAL A 98 15.96 -1.95 3.71
C VAL A 98 17.31 -1.35 3.32
N ASN A 99 18.25 -2.20 2.89
CA ASN A 99 19.64 -1.80 2.55
C ASN A 99 20.31 -0.94 3.63
N GLY A 100 20.13 -1.30 4.92
CA GLY A 100 20.69 -0.56 6.05
C GLY A 100 19.98 0.74 6.42
N VAL A 101 18.91 1.12 5.70
CA VAL A 101 18.10 2.30 6.00
C VAL A 101 16.79 1.90 6.64
N THR A 102 16.52 2.42 7.84
CA THR A 102 15.25 2.23 8.54
C THR A 102 14.26 3.32 8.16
N ARG A 103 13.10 2.93 7.63
CA ARG A 103 11.99 3.83 7.28
C ARG A 103 10.65 3.12 7.46
N GLY A 104 9.58 3.89 7.52
CA GLY A 104 8.28 3.35 7.86
C GLY A 104 7.18 4.37 7.73
N ASP A 105 6.22 4.32 8.65
CA ASP A 105 4.98 5.12 8.61
C ASP A 105 4.14 4.87 7.36
N PHE A 106 4.11 3.60 6.93
CA PHE A 106 3.34 3.20 5.77
C PHE A 106 1.85 3.04 6.11
N GLY A 107 1.02 3.32 5.10
CA GLY A 107 -0.41 3.06 5.16
C GLY A 107 -1.02 2.86 3.79
N VAL A 108 -2.30 2.50 3.79
CA VAL A 108 -3.19 2.58 2.63
C VAL A 108 -4.09 3.79 2.80
N HIS A 109 -4.11 4.68 1.82
CA HIS A 109 -4.96 5.88 1.85
C HIS A 109 -5.35 6.35 0.44
N PHE A 110 -6.31 7.26 0.36
CA PHE A 110 -6.69 7.92 -0.89
C PHE A 110 -5.67 8.98 -1.31
N ASP A 111 -5.50 9.13 -2.62
CA ASP A 111 -4.71 10.20 -3.20
C ASP A 111 -5.35 11.58 -3.02
N ALA A 112 -4.72 12.44 -2.22
CA ALA A 112 -5.16 13.83 -2.03
C ALA A 112 -4.59 14.79 -3.10
N ASN A 113 -4.63 14.41 -4.38
CA ASN A 113 -4.06 15.16 -5.51
C ASN A 113 -2.54 15.48 -5.37
N VAL A 114 -1.78 14.67 -4.64
CA VAL A 114 -0.32 14.79 -4.54
C VAL A 114 0.31 13.64 -5.33
N PRO A 115 1.15 13.90 -6.34
CA PRO A 115 1.72 12.82 -7.14
C PRO A 115 2.54 11.81 -6.31
N GLY A 116 1.99 10.61 -6.13
CA GLY A 116 2.67 9.50 -5.48
C GLY A 116 2.63 9.53 -3.95
N SER A 117 3.59 8.85 -3.32
CA SER A 117 3.64 8.73 -1.86
C SER A 117 5.05 8.59 -1.31
N SER A 118 5.20 8.81 -0.01
CA SER A 118 6.44 8.51 0.73
C SER A 118 6.57 7.02 1.10
N GLY A 119 6.10 6.12 0.24
CA GLY A 119 6.10 4.66 0.46
C GLY A 119 4.77 4.09 0.96
N CYS A 120 3.70 4.88 1.05
CA CYS A 120 2.35 4.34 1.23
C CYS A 120 1.85 3.63 -0.03
N VAL A 121 0.82 2.79 0.10
CA VAL A 121 0.03 2.29 -1.03
C VAL A 121 -1.16 3.24 -1.21
N VAL A 122 -1.18 4.01 -2.28
CA VAL A 122 -2.14 5.09 -2.48
C VAL A 122 -3.14 4.73 -3.57
N LEU A 123 -4.42 4.69 -3.23
CA LEU A 123 -5.49 4.42 -4.18
C LEU A 123 -5.79 5.67 -5.01
N ARG A 124 -5.93 5.48 -6.33
CA ARG A 124 -5.95 6.58 -7.30
C ARG A 124 -7.34 7.02 -7.73
N THR A 125 -8.38 6.27 -7.40
CA THR A 125 -9.76 6.54 -7.84
C THR A 125 -10.71 6.57 -6.65
N ASP A 126 -11.63 7.54 -6.65
CA ASP A 126 -12.65 7.68 -5.60
C ASP A 126 -13.53 6.41 -5.49
N ILE A 127 -13.90 5.82 -6.63
CA ILE A 127 -14.63 4.55 -6.68
C ILE A 127 -13.82 3.42 -6.04
N GLY A 128 -12.53 3.32 -6.37
CA GLY A 128 -11.65 2.30 -5.79
C GLY A 128 -11.44 2.50 -4.29
N TRP A 129 -11.32 3.75 -3.85
CA TRP A 129 -11.21 4.09 -2.44
C TRP A 129 -12.45 3.70 -1.64
N LYS A 130 -13.64 4.11 -2.09
CA LYS A 130 -14.91 3.74 -1.44
C LYS A 130 -15.09 2.23 -1.36
N ALA A 131 -14.80 1.51 -2.44
CA ALA A 131 -14.86 0.05 -2.46
C ALA A 131 -13.88 -0.58 -1.45
N PHE A 132 -12.65 -0.05 -1.36
CA PHE A 132 -11.68 -0.49 -0.38
C PHE A 132 -12.14 -0.24 1.06
N GLU A 133 -12.73 0.92 1.35
CA GLU A 133 -13.27 1.22 2.68
C GLU A 133 -14.44 0.30 3.05
N GLU A 134 -15.33 -0.01 2.09
CA GLU A 134 -16.40 -0.98 2.27
C GLU A 134 -15.86 -2.38 2.58
N ASP A 135 -14.85 -2.83 1.83
CA ASP A 135 -14.20 -4.12 2.03
C ASP A 135 -13.51 -4.20 3.41
N MET A 136 -12.78 -3.16 3.83
CA MET A 136 -12.14 -3.11 5.15
C MET A 136 -13.15 -3.08 6.29
N LYS A 137 -14.23 -2.30 6.14
CA LYS A 137 -15.32 -2.24 7.12
C LYS A 137 -16.02 -3.59 7.27
N LYS A 138 -16.25 -4.30 6.16
CA LYS A 138 -16.82 -5.64 6.17
C LYS A 138 -15.91 -6.61 6.93
N LEU A 139 -14.61 -6.62 6.61
CA LEU A 139 -13.63 -7.47 7.29
C LEU A 139 -13.58 -7.20 8.80
N TYR A 140 -13.60 -5.94 9.19
CA TYR A 140 -13.68 -5.58 10.61
C TYR A 140 -14.96 -6.10 11.28
N SER A 141 -16.10 -5.99 10.60
CA SER A 141 -17.41 -6.47 11.09
C SER A 141 -17.44 -8.00 11.23
N ASP A 142 -16.69 -8.71 10.38
CA ASP A 142 -16.48 -10.16 10.43
C ASP A 142 -15.43 -10.58 11.49
N GLY A 143 -14.89 -9.63 12.27
CA GLY A 143 -13.94 -9.88 13.35
C GLY A 143 -12.46 -9.89 12.92
N VAL A 144 -12.15 -9.57 11.67
CA VAL A 144 -10.78 -9.48 11.15
C VAL A 144 -10.18 -8.12 11.49
N LYS A 145 -9.14 -8.09 12.32
CA LYS A 145 -8.48 -6.85 12.76
C LYS A 145 -7.38 -6.36 11.83
N GLU A 146 -6.69 -7.30 11.19
CA GLU A 146 -5.60 -7.02 10.25
C GLU A 146 -5.66 -7.99 9.08
N VAL A 147 -5.23 -7.53 7.90
CA VAL A 147 -5.17 -8.31 6.66
C VAL A 147 -3.72 -8.37 6.19
N PRO A 148 -3.19 -9.57 5.89
CA PRO A 148 -1.85 -9.71 5.33
C PRO A 148 -1.73 -8.95 4.00
N LEU A 149 -0.65 -8.19 3.83
CA LEU A 149 -0.29 -7.49 2.59
C LEU A 149 1.02 -8.04 2.04
N LEU A 150 0.93 -8.57 0.83
CA LEU A 150 2.06 -8.94 0.00
C LEU A 150 2.37 -7.79 -0.96
N VAL A 151 3.64 -7.45 -1.08
CA VAL A 151 4.19 -6.39 -1.92
C VAL A 151 5.16 -7.05 -2.88
N SER A 152 4.87 -6.94 -4.17
CA SER A 152 5.65 -7.55 -5.24
C SER A 152 5.89 -6.56 -6.37
N TYR A 153 7.02 -6.71 -7.05
CA TYR A 153 7.43 -5.81 -8.13
C TYR A 153 7.92 -6.58 -9.35
N SER A 154 7.55 -6.10 -10.54
CA SER A 154 8.21 -6.48 -11.80
C SER A 154 9.24 -5.41 -12.20
N ARG A 155 10.12 -5.79 -13.13
CA ARG A 155 11.17 -4.94 -13.72
C ARG A 155 10.86 -4.70 -15.18
#